data_AF-A0A0J7KH50-F1
#
_entry.id   AF-A0A0J7KH50-F1
#
_cell.length_a   1.000
_cell.length_b   1.000
_cell.length_c   1.000
_cell.angle_alpha   90.00
_cell.angle_beta   90.00
_cell.angle_gamma   90.00
#
_symmetry.space_group_name_H-M   'P 1'
#
loop_
_entity.id
_entity.type
_entity.pdbx_description
1 polymer ?
#
loop_
_entity_poly.entity_id
_entity_poly.type
_entity_poly.pdbx_seq_one_letter_code
_entity_poly.pdbx_strand_id
1 'polypeptide(L)'
;MNTLGWKTSMFDPELFRAALDDGPIGEGSAMQKAEDVMRRVVKACDATMPRKRSTNRLPPMYWWNDTIASFRQECIRTRRMSQRGRKNPTPTSWTQSTRRHGDDSLKPSSAARGSVGTN
;
A
#
# COMPACT_ATOMS: atom_id res chain seq x y z
N MET A 1 -8.22 8.27 11.97
CA MET A 1 -7.90 7.51 13.19
C MET A 1 -7.15 6.24 12.79
N ASN A 2 -5.88 6.12 13.16
CA ASN A 2 -5.06 4.97 12.78
C ASN A 2 -5.32 3.85 13.78
N THR A 3 -5.76 2.69 13.29
CA THR A 3 -5.98 1.53 14.14
C THR A 3 -4.63 1.05 14.68
N LEU A 4 -4.41 1.24 15.99
CA LEU A 4 -3.21 0.85 16.76
C LEU A 4 -3.09 -0.68 16.94
N GLY A 5 -3.34 -1.43 15.87
CA GLY A 5 -3.28 -2.88 15.88
C GLY A 5 -1.85 -3.41 15.78
N TRP A 6 -1.65 -4.64 16.24
CA TRP A 6 -0.43 -5.40 15.96
C TRP A 6 -0.47 -5.99 14.55
N LYS A 7 0.70 -6.17 13.94
CA LYS A 7 0.83 -6.85 12.65
C LYS A 7 0.82 -8.37 12.88
N THR A 8 -0.37 -8.96 12.92
CA THR A 8 -0.57 -10.40 13.17
C THR A 8 0.09 -11.32 12.16
N SER A 9 0.39 -10.84 10.95
CA SER A 9 1.13 -11.63 9.95
C SER A 9 2.61 -11.86 10.32
N MET A 10 3.12 -11.19 11.36
CA MET A 10 4.46 -11.40 11.91
C MET A 10 4.41 -12.10 13.27
N PHE A 11 3.29 -12.72 13.63
CA PHE A 11 3.16 -13.45 14.88
C PHE A 11 4.12 -14.64 14.90
N ASP A 12 4.99 -14.68 15.90
CA ASP A 12 5.89 -15.78 16.21
C ASP A 12 5.39 -16.49 17.49
N PRO A 13 4.84 -17.71 17.39
CA PRO A 13 4.30 -18.44 18.53
C PRO A 13 5.32 -18.74 19.63
N GLU A 14 6.56 -19.08 19.26
CA GLU A 14 7.59 -19.50 20.21
C GLU A 14 8.11 -18.31 21.00
N LEU A 15 8.36 -17.19 20.29
CA LEU A 15 8.76 -15.93 20.92
C LEU A 15 7.64 -15.39 21.83
N PHE A 16 6.38 -15.60 21.45
CA PHE A 16 5.23 -15.13 22.23
C PHE A 16 5.08 -15.91 23.52
N ARG A 17 5.26 -17.23 23.46
CA ARG A 17 5.23 -18.10 24.63
C ARG A 17 6.34 -17.74 25.61
N ALA A 18 7.57 -17.60 25.11
CA ALA A 18 8.70 -17.17 25.93
C ALA A 18 8.47 -15.80 26.59
N ALA A 19 7.88 -14.84 25.86
CA ALA A 19 7.56 -13.52 26.41
C ALA A 19 6.39 -13.53 27.43
N LEU A 20 5.48 -14.49 27.33
CA LEU A 20 4.38 -14.66 28.29
C LEU A 20 4.88 -15.29 29.60
N ASP A 21 5.86 -16.18 29.49
CA ASP A 21 6.46 -16.93 30.61
C ASP A 21 7.62 -16.17 31.30
N ASP A 22 7.81 -14.86 31.01
CA ASP A 22 8.88 -13.98 31.52
C ASP A 22 8.77 -13.64 33.03
N GLY A 23 8.20 -14.53 33.83
CA GLY A 23 8.22 -14.46 35.31
C GLY A 23 6.89 -14.80 35.98
N PRO A 24 6.87 -14.95 37.32
CA PRO A 24 5.67 -15.30 38.09
C PRO A 24 4.68 -14.13 38.19
N ILE A 25 3.37 -14.38 38.10
CA ILE A 25 2.33 -13.35 38.31
C ILE A 25 2.46 -12.82 39.74
N GLY A 26 2.37 -11.50 39.92
CA GLY A 26 2.51 -10.88 41.23
C GLY A 26 1.52 -11.41 42.26
N GLU A 27 1.92 -11.41 43.52
CA GLU A 27 1.00 -11.67 44.64
C GLU A 27 0.05 -10.49 44.82
N GLY A 28 -1.23 -10.78 45.06
CA GLY A 28 -2.25 -9.76 45.16
C GLY A 28 -3.67 -10.31 45.04
N SER A 29 -4.63 -9.38 45.04
CA SER A 29 -6.05 -9.68 44.83
C SER A 29 -6.31 -10.24 43.42
N ALA A 30 -7.47 -10.88 43.24
CA ALA A 30 -7.87 -11.41 41.93
C ALA A 30 -7.86 -10.33 40.83
N MET A 31 -8.23 -9.09 41.18
CA MET A 31 -8.23 -7.95 40.26
C MET A 31 -6.80 -7.56 39.83
N GLN A 32 -5.87 -7.51 40.79
CA GLN A 32 -4.47 -7.23 40.50
C GLN A 32 -3.83 -8.30 39.61
N LYS A 33 -4.18 -9.57 39.84
CA LYS A 33 -3.73 -10.68 38.97
C LYS A 33 -4.28 -10.55 37.55
N ALA A 34 -5.54 -10.15 37.40
CA ALA A 34 -6.14 -9.94 36.07
C ALA A 34 -5.45 -8.80 35.31
N GLU A 35 -5.18 -7.68 35.98
CA GLU A 35 -4.43 -6.55 35.39
C GLU A 35 -3.01 -6.97 34.98
N ASP A 36 -2.33 -7.75 35.82
CA ASP A 36 -1.00 -8.27 35.53
C ASP A 36 -0.98 -9.18 34.31
N VAL A 37 -1.97 -10.08 34.17
CA VAL A 37 -2.13 -10.95 33.00
C VAL A 37 -2.37 -10.11 31.74
N MET A 38 -3.29 -9.14 31.79
CA MET A 38 -3.55 -8.26 30.65
C MET A 38 -2.30 -7.50 30.22
N ARG A 39 -1.56 -6.95 31.18
CA ARG A 39 -0.29 -6.23 30.91
C ARG A 39 0.75 -7.13 30.27
N ARG A 40 0.86 -8.40 30.71
CA ARG A 40 1.78 -9.38 30.11
C ARG A 40 1.40 -9.74 28.69
N VAL A 41 0.13 -10.00 28.43
CA VAL A 41 -0.35 -10.28 27.07
C VAL A 41 -0.04 -9.11 26.14
N VAL A 42 -0.25 -7.87 26.59
CA VAL A 42 0.12 -6.67 25.81
C VAL A 42 1.62 -6.60 25.55
N LYS A 43 2.47 -6.83 26.56
CA LYS A 43 3.94 -6.84 26.40
C LYS A 43 4.41 -7.94 25.45
N ALA A 44 3.89 -9.16 25.58
CA ALA A 44 4.22 -10.28 24.69
C ALA A 44 3.81 -9.96 23.24
N CYS A 45 2.63 -9.36 23.04
CA CYS A 45 2.22 -8.87 21.73
C CYS A 45 3.15 -7.77 21.18
N ASP A 46 3.58 -6.82 22.01
CA ASP A 46 4.51 -5.74 21.60
C ASP A 46 5.92 -6.25 21.29
N ALA A 47 6.38 -7.30 21.98
CA ALA A 47 7.68 -7.93 21.74
C ALA A 47 7.69 -8.78 20.46
N THR A 48 6.59 -9.46 20.16
CA THR A 48 6.52 -10.40 19.02
C THR A 48 5.99 -9.78 17.73
N MET A 49 5.09 -8.81 17.84
CA MET A 49 4.43 -8.22 16.69
C MET A 49 4.69 -6.70 16.65
N PRO A 50 5.29 -6.18 15.57
CA PRO A 50 5.39 -4.75 15.39
C PRO A 50 4.00 -4.09 15.33
N ARG A 51 3.85 -2.92 15.98
CA ARG A 51 2.65 -2.09 15.85
C ARG A 51 2.48 -1.63 14.41
N LYS A 52 1.26 -1.72 13.91
CA LYS A 52 0.89 -1.21 12.58
C LYS A 52 1.02 0.30 12.59
N ARG A 53 1.99 0.83 11.85
CA ARG A 53 2.12 2.26 11.62
C ARG A 53 1.22 2.68 10.47
N SER A 54 0.52 3.79 10.64
CA SER A 54 -0.02 4.51 9.50
C SER A 54 1.15 5.14 8.75
N THR A 55 1.46 4.61 7.58
CA THR A 55 2.43 5.18 6.66
C THR A 55 1.81 6.43 6.01
N ASN A 56 1.64 7.52 6.76
CA ASN A 56 1.12 8.80 6.25
C ASN A 56 1.83 9.96 6.99
N ARG A 57 3.15 10.09 6.85
CA ARG A 57 3.89 11.10 7.64
C ARG A 57 4.94 11.91 6.91
N LEU A 58 5.14 11.71 5.61
CA LEU A 58 5.94 12.68 4.86
C LEU A 58 4.97 13.70 4.27
N PRO A 59 5.06 14.99 4.65
CA PRO A 59 4.35 16.02 3.93
C PRO A 59 4.77 15.94 2.45
N PRO A 60 3.82 16.14 1.51
CA PRO A 60 4.18 16.22 0.10
C PRO A 60 5.30 17.24 -0.08
N MET A 61 6.35 16.88 -0.82
CA MET A 61 7.38 17.87 -1.19
C MET A 61 6.70 19.03 -1.93
N TYR A 62 7.25 20.24 -1.86
CA TYR A 62 6.64 21.44 -2.46
C TYR A 62 6.34 21.33 -3.97
N TRP A 63 7.06 20.44 -4.69
CA TRP A 63 6.84 20.15 -6.11
C TRP A 63 5.84 19.00 -6.34
N TRP A 64 5.38 18.36 -5.28
CA TRP A 64 4.36 17.32 -5.31
C TRP A 64 2.97 17.96 -5.20
N ASN A 65 2.36 18.21 -6.35
CA ASN A 65 0.99 18.73 -6.43
C ASN A 65 -0.04 17.58 -6.56
N ASP A 66 -1.32 17.91 -6.33
CA ASP A 66 -2.42 16.95 -6.37
C ASP A 66 -2.63 16.33 -7.76
N THR A 67 -2.26 17.06 -8.83
CA THR A 67 -2.31 16.57 -10.20
C THR A 67 -1.28 15.45 -10.45
N ILE A 68 -0.04 15.62 -10.01
CA ILE A 68 1.00 14.58 -10.06
C ILE A 68 0.61 13.37 -9.20
N ALA A 69 0.01 13.62 -8.02
CA ALA A 69 -0.49 12.54 -7.17
C ALA A 69 -1.58 11.71 -7.87
N SER A 70 -2.53 12.38 -8.53
CA SER A 70 -3.62 11.76 -9.29
C SER A 70 -3.09 10.95 -10.48
N PHE A 71 -2.17 11.51 -11.27
CA PHE A 71 -1.54 10.77 -12.37
C PHE A 71 -0.78 9.54 -11.90
N ARG A 72 -0.04 9.65 -10.79
CA ARG A 72 0.64 8.48 -10.22
C ARG A 72 -0.32 7.39 -9.77
N GLN A 73 -1.45 7.74 -9.16
CA GLN A 73 -2.46 6.77 -8.78
C GLN A 73 -3.02 6.04 -10.00
N GLU A 74 -3.32 6.75 -11.09
CA GLU A 74 -3.80 6.16 -12.34
C GLU A 74 -2.76 5.22 -12.97
N CYS A 75 -1.49 5.66 -13.08
CA CYS A 75 -0.40 4.83 -13.57
C CYS A 75 -0.20 3.55 -12.73
N ILE A 76 -0.28 3.65 -11.40
CA ILE A 76 -0.17 2.49 -10.51
C ILE A 76 -1.37 1.55 -10.68
N ARG A 77 -2.58 2.10 -10.78
CA ARG A 77 -3.84 1.35 -10.97
C ARG A 77 -3.78 0.54 -12.27
N THR A 78 -3.54 1.19 -13.40
CA THR A 78 -3.42 0.56 -14.72
C THR A 78 -2.33 -0.49 -14.76
N ARG A 79 -1.14 -0.20 -14.21
CA ARG A 79 -0.04 -1.18 -14.10
C ARG A 79 -0.45 -2.42 -13.31
N ARG A 80 -1.06 -2.25 -12.13
CA ARG A 80 -1.51 -3.36 -11.29
C ARG A 80 -2.56 -4.22 -11.98
N MET A 81 -3.50 -3.59 -12.69
CA MET A 81 -4.50 -4.31 -13.48
C MET A 81 -3.84 -5.15 -14.58
N SER A 82 -2.89 -4.58 -15.34
CA SER A 82 -2.15 -5.32 -16.36
C SER A 82 -1.36 -6.49 -15.77
N GLN A 83 -0.66 -6.28 -14.66
CA GLN A 83 0.16 -7.32 -14.02
C GLN A 83 -0.68 -8.46 -13.46
N ARG A 84 -1.85 -8.17 -12.87
CA ARG A 84 -2.78 -9.21 -12.37
C ARG A 84 -3.33 -10.06 -13.50
N GLY A 85 -3.65 -9.46 -14.65
CA GLY A 85 -4.12 -10.20 -15.83
C GLY A 85 -3.06 -11.09 -16.49
N ARG A 86 -1.76 -10.81 -16.27
CA ARG A 86 -0.65 -11.61 -16.84
C ARG A 86 -0.30 -12.85 -16.03
N LYS A 87 -0.85 -13.04 -14.83
CA LYS A 87 -0.55 -14.22 -13.97
C LYS A 87 -1.32 -15.48 -14.36
N ASN A 88 -2.20 -15.41 -15.36
CA ASN A 88 -2.76 -16.60 -15.98
C ASN A 88 -1.97 -16.88 -17.26
N PRO A 89 -1.17 -17.96 -17.35
CA PRO A 89 -0.77 -18.47 -18.64
C PRO A 89 -2.03 -19.01 -19.30
N THR A 90 -2.74 -18.14 -20.02
CA THR A 90 -3.69 -18.61 -21.02
C THR A 90 -2.88 -19.42 -22.02
N PRO A 91 -3.11 -20.74 -22.16
CA PRO A 91 -2.45 -21.51 -23.20
C PRO A 91 -2.76 -20.85 -24.55
N THR A 92 -1.69 -20.62 -25.31
CA THR A 92 -1.65 -19.96 -26.60
C THR A 92 -2.61 -20.62 -27.60
N SER A 93 -3.87 -20.22 -27.59
CA SER A 93 -4.75 -20.32 -28.73
C SER A 93 -5.30 -18.92 -29.00
N TRP A 94 -4.59 -18.22 -29.88
CA TRP A 94 -4.98 -17.02 -30.63
C TRP A 94 -6.22 -16.28 -30.13
N THR A 95 -6.01 -15.13 -29.49
CA THR A 95 -7.00 -14.06 -29.54
C THR A 95 -6.29 -12.73 -29.72
N GLN A 96 -6.10 -12.39 -30.99
CA GLN A 96 -6.02 -10.99 -31.39
C GLN A 96 -7.39 -10.36 -31.11
N SER A 97 -7.46 -9.44 -30.16
CA SER A 97 -8.49 -8.40 -30.15
C SER A 97 -8.05 -7.22 -29.26
N THR A 98 -7.54 -6.20 -29.97
CA THR A 98 -7.83 -4.77 -29.74
C THR A 98 -7.75 -4.28 -28.28
N ARG A 99 -6.53 -3.98 -27.83
CA ARG A 99 -6.34 -3.05 -26.70
C ARG A 99 -6.54 -1.60 -27.18
N ARG A 100 -7.81 -1.21 -27.23
CA ARG A 100 -8.41 0.14 -27.24
C ARG A 100 -7.47 1.29 -27.63
N HIS A 101 -7.66 1.76 -28.85
CA HIS A 101 -7.33 3.10 -29.33
C HIS A 101 -7.65 4.15 -28.26
N GLY A 102 -6.63 4.89 -27.85
CA GLY A 102 -6.71 6.16 -27.17
C GLY A 102 -5.71 7.09 -27.85
N ASP A 103 -5.84 7.24 -29.16
CA ASP A 103 -5.23 8.32 -29.94
C ASP A 103 -6.33 9.35 -30.16
N ASP A 104 -6.61 10.10 -29.10
CA ASP A 104 -7.40 11.32 -29.18
C ASP A 104 -6.43 12.47 -29.45
N SER A 105 -6.32 12.80 -30.73
CA SER A 105 -6.19 14.17 -31.23
C SER A 105 -4.97 14.97 -30.75
N LEU A 106 -3.80 14.66 -31.30
CA LEU A 106 -2.77 15.68 -31.61
C LEU A 106 -2.81 15.96 -33.11
N LYS A 107 -3.80 16.76 -33.55
CA LYS A 107 -3.69 17.44 -34.85
C LYS A 107 -2.70 18.59 -34.69
N PRO A 108 -1.55 18.61 -35.40
CA PRO A 108 -0.76 19.82 -35.48
C PRO A 108 -1.56 20.87 -36.27
N SER A 109 -1.89 21.96 -35.59
CA SER A 109 -2.36 23.21 -36.20
C SER A 109 -1.23 23.74 -37.09
N SER A 110 -1.35 23.57 -38.42
CA SER A 110 -0.42 24.19 -39.35
C SER A 110 -0.66 25.69 -39.32
N ALA A 111 0.31 26.41 -38.78
CA ALA A 111 0.34 27.85 -38.70
C ALA A 111 0.09 28.51 -40.07
N ALA A 112 -0.78 29.50 -40.07
CA ALA A 112 -0.79 30.53 -41.09
C ALA A 112 0.58 31.24 -41.11
N ARG A 113 1.18 31.36 -42.29
CA ARG A 113 2.10 32.42 -42.69
C ARG A 113 2.13 32.44 -44.22
N GLY A 114 1.48 33.44 -44.81
CA GLY A 114 1.64 33.74 -46.22
C GLY A 114 3.00 34.36 -46.52
N SER A 115 3.44 34.30 -47.77
CA SER A 115 3.87 35.46 -48.58
C SER A 115 4.40 35.02 -49.95
N VAL A 116 3.84 35.65 -50.99
CA VAL A 116 4.50 36.22 -52.18
C VAL A 116 5.23 35.31 -53.18
N GLY A 117 4.73 35.38 -54.43
CA GLY A 117 5.56 35.63 -55.62
C GLY A 117 5.63 34.52 -56.67
N THR A 118 4.93 34.72 -57.80
CA THR A 118 5.43 34.57 -59.19
C THR A 118 4.24 34.60 -60.17
N ASN A 119 4.02 35.72 -60.86
CA ASN A 119 4.38 35.96 -62.28
C ASN A 119 3.79 37.30 -62.71
#